data_AF-A0A2V7QTP6-F1
#
_entry.id   AF-A0A2V7QTP6-F1
#
_cell.length_a   1.000
_cell.length_b   1.000
_cell.length_c   1.000
_cell.angle_alpha   90.00
_cell.angle_beta   90.00
_cell.angle_gamma   90.00
#
_symmetry.space_group_name_H-M   'P 1'
#
loop_
_entity.id
_entity.type
_entity.pdbx_description
1 polymer ?
#
loop_
_entity_poly.entity_id
_entity_poly.type
_entity_poly.pdbx_seq_one_letter_code
_entity_poly.pdbx_strand_id
1 'polypeptide(L)'
;MRLDDYPIGALASAIAALKQTENPTAEQLATADLVLTASYTSLGEDLLTGQVDPRTVAQAWHVDPQGENIDSALVRNLRYEHLDKALTTMRPTDDDYLGLSRELQRWRVIVVNGGWQPVPDISGNAKPGSTANPAVLAAVRSRLAAEGISVPPASENVAPSDSARRRPTVSPMNTYDRGLATAVAQFQQRHGINVDSALGQETIDAMNVPASYRLGEIAANMERYRWLPRSFGSRYIFVNVPAFKLEAYDSGQKVLEMKVIVGQEYQDKATPVFADSMETVVFRPYWDVPPSIAAKEIFPKGGAYMARENMEVYSQHGRTAVRQRPGPKNALGFVKFLFPNDFNIYLHDTPNHELFNKDIRAFSHGCIRLEKPTELAEWVLGWPADRVEEAMKDGPNSRGVRLPRKIPVYITYFTAYINNGELYFGNDLYGRDDKLVAVVMPGALPSKAVVDAVEALRRIARA
;
A
#
# COMPACT_ATOMS: atom_id res chain seq x y z
N MET A 1 -2.46 9.35 -15.73
CA MET A 1 -2.13 10.76 -16.00
C MET A 1 -3.32 11.40 -16.68
N ARG A 2 -3.70 12.58 -16.23
CA ARG A 2 -4.65 13.49 -16.86
C ARG A 2 -3.98 14.08 -18.09
N LEU A 3 -4.45 13.68 -19.27
CA LEU A 3 -3.81 14.04 -20.52
C LEU A 3 -4.24 15.43 -21.01
N ASP A 4 -5.37 15.90 -20.52
CA ASP A 4 -5.93 17.25 -20.71
C ASP A 4 -5.12 18.36 -20.04
N ASP A 5 -4.21 18.03 -19.12
CA ASP A 5 -3.22 18.97 -18.58
C ASP A 5 -2.12 19.33 -19.59
N TYR A 6 -2.00 18.58 -20.69
CA TYR A 6 -1.02 18.83 -21.74
C TYR A 6 -1.64 19.53 -22.95
N PRO A 7 -0.87 20.35 -23.71
CA PRO A 7 -1.40 21.13 -24.83
C PRO A 7 -1.56 20.27 -26.10
N ILE A 8 -2.33 19.17 -26.02
CA ILE A 8 -2.52 18.18 -27.11
C ILE A 8 -3.00 18.85 -28.40
N GLY A 9 -3.91 19.82 -28.31
CA GLY A 9 -4.39 20.56 -29.47
C GLY A 9 -3.29 21.39 -30.14
N ALA A 10 -2.46 22.08 -29.35
CA ALA A 10 -1.34 22.85 -29.89
C ALA A 10 -0.26 21.93 -30.50
N LEU A 11 0.02 20.80 -29.85
CA LEU A 11 0.90 19.75 -30.40
C LEU A 11 0.40 19.26 -31.76
N ALA A 12 -0.90 18.94 -31.86
CA ALA A 12 -1.49 18.46 -33.10
C ALA A 12 -1.39 19.49 -34.22
N SER A 13 -1.74 20.76 -33.93
CA SER A 13 -1.65 21.86 -34.89
C SER A 13 -0.21 22.12 -35.34
N ALA A 14 0.75 22.12 -34.42
CA ALA A 14 2.15 22.37 -34.74
C ALA A 14 2.75 21.25 -35.62
N ILE A 15 2.50 19.99 -35.29
CA ILE A 15 2.99 18.85 -36.08
C ILE A 15 2.30 18.80 -37.46
N ALA A 16 0.99 19.07 -37.51
CA ALA A 16 0.26 19.11 -38.78
C ALA A 16 0.82 20.19 -39.71
N ALA A 17 1.10 21.39 -39.20
CA ALA A 17 1.68 22.49 -39.97
C ALA A 17 3.04 22.12 -40.57
N LEU A 18 3.91 21.44 -39.79
CA LEU A 18 5.21 21.00 -40.29
C LEU A 18 5.10 19.91 -41.37
N LYS A 19 4.13 18.99 -41.25
CA LYS A 19 3.98 17.88 -42.21
C LYS A 19 3.29 18.27 -43.50
N GLN A 20 2.41 19.28 -43.46
CA GLN A 20 1.67 19.75 -44.63
C GLN A 20 2.44 20.80 -45.45
N THR A 21 3.59 21.26 -44.96
CA THR A 21 4.39 22.30 -45.61
C THR A 21 5.72 21.72 -46.08
N GLU A 22 6.01 21.74 -47.38
CA GLU A 22 7.28 21.24 -47.92
C GLU A 22 8.51 22.00 -47.37
N ASN A 23 8.37 23.32 -47.17
CA ASN A 23 9.40 24.19 -46.60
C ASN A 23 8.82 25.01 -45.44
N PRO A 24 8.79 24.45 -44.21
CA PRO A 24 8.26 25.14 -43.04
C PRO A 24 9.01 26.46 -42.77
N THR A 25 8.27 27.51 -42.38
CA THR A 25 8.87 28.79 -42.00
C THR A 25 9.63 28.67 -40.68
N ALA A 26 10.54 29.61 -40.41
CA ALA A 26 11.24 29.69 -39.13
C ALA A 26 10.26 29.79 -37.94
N GLU A 27 9.14 30.49 -38.13
CA GLU A 27 8.08 30.62 -37.12
C GLU A 27 7.35 29.28 -36.87
N GLN A 28 7.05 28.51 -37.92
CA GLN A 28 6.43 27.18 -37.78
C GLN A 28 7.36 26.21 -37.06
N LEU A 29 8.66 26.22 -37.39
CA LEU A 29 9.68 25.40 -36.73
C LEU A 29 9.83 25.80 -35.26
N ALA A 30 9.95 27.09 -34.95
CA ALA A 30 10.05 27.60 -33.59
C ALA A 30 8.81 27.26 -32.74
N THR A 31 7.61 27.39 -33.32
CA THR A 31 6.35 27.03 -32.65
C THR A 31 6.32 25.56 -32.29
N ALA A 32 6.67 24.68 -33.23
CA ALA A 32 6.70 23.25 -32.98
C ALA A 32 7.74 22.87 -31.93
N ASP A 33 8.94 23.44 -31.99
CA ASP A 33 10.00 23.21 -31.01
C ASP A 33 9.58 23.61 -29.59
N LEU A 34 8.99 24.80 -29.43
CA LEU A 34 8.52 25.29 -28.13
C LEU A 34 7.42 24.40 -27.55
N VAL A 35 6.42 24.02 -28.36
CA VAL A 35 5.30 23.19 -27.89
C VAL A 35 5.76 21.76 -27.56
N LEU A 36 6.65 21.17 -28.36
CA LEU A 36 7.24 19.85 -28.07
C LEU A 36 8.08 19.89 -26.80
N THR A 37 8.93 20.90 -26.64
CA THR A 37 9.80 21.06 -25.47
C THR A 37 8.98 21.26 -24.19
N ALA A 38 8.00 22.17 -24.22
CA ALA A 38 7.11 22.40 -23.08
C ALA A 38 6.36 21.10 -22.70
N SER A 39 5.83 20.38 -23.70
CA SER A 39 5.11 19.13 -23.46
C SER A 39 6.02 18.02 -22.92
N TYR A 40 7.25 17.91 -23.41
CA TYR A 40 8.24 16.96 -22.92
C TYR A 40 8.63 17.26 -21.47
N THR A 41 8.91 18.52 -21.14
CA THR A 41 9.28 18.94 -19.79
C THR A 41 8.15 18.65 -18.81
N SER A 42 6.92 19.10 -19.11
CA SER A 42 5.77 18.85 -18.23
C SER A 42 5.47 17.36 -18.07
N LEU A 43 5.45 16.60 -19.16
CA LEU A 43 5.24 15.15 -19.09
C LEU A 43 6.37 14.47 -18.31
N GLY A 44 7.62 14.83 -18.57
CA GLY A 44 8.77 14.22 -17.90
C GLY A 44 8.80 14.50 -16.40
N GLU A 45 8.49 15.73 -15.99
CA GLU A 45 8.30 16.11 -14.58
C GLU A 45 7.20 15.26 -13.93
N ASP A 46 6.01 15.20 -14.54
CA ASP A 46 4.90 14.39 -14.03
C ASP A 46 5.22 12.90 -13.95
N LEU A 47 6.03 12.38 -14.88
CA LEU A 47 6.50 11.00 -14.84
C LEU A 47 7.51 10.76 -13.72
N LEU A 48 8.33 11.75 -13.36
CA LEU A 48 9.37 11.71 -12.34
C LEU A 48 8.86 11.97 -10.92
N THR A 49 7.85 12.81 -10.75
CA THR A 49 7.39 13.22 -9.41
C THR A 49 5.89 13.16 -9.21
N GLY A 50 5.13 12.77 -10.23
CA GLY A 50 3.67 12.77 -10.17
C GLY A 50 3.05 14.09 -10.62
N GLN A 51 1.79 14.02 -11.06
CA GLN A 51 0.94 15.16 -11.44
C GLN A 51 0.31 15.87 -10.24
N VAL A 52 0.28 15.20 -9.08
CA VAL A 52 -0.43 15.68 -7.89
C VAL A 52 0.58 15.90 -6.77
N ASP A 53 0.62 17.11 -6.23
CA ASP A 53 1.39 17.38 -5.01
C ASP A 53 0.70 16.72 -3.81
N PRO A 54 1.36 15.79 -3.08
CA PRO A 54 0.75 15.07 -1.98
C PRO A 54 0.26 15.98 -0.83
N ARG A 55 0.80 17.19 -0.71
CA ARG A 55 0.38 18.20 0.30
C ARG A 55 -1.04 18.72 0.02
N THR A 56 -1.47 18.71 -1.24
CA THR A 56 -2.81 19.19 -1.64
C THR A 56 -3.93 18.19 -1.37
N VAL A 57 -3.58 16.92 -1.17
CA VAL A 57 -4.51 15.79 -1.00
C VAL A 57 -4.37 15.11 0.37
N ALA A 58 -3.84 15.83 1.37
CA ALA A 58 -3.82 15.44 2.78
C ALA A 58 -3.23 14.04 3.08
N GLN A 59 -2.14 13.67 2.41
CA GLN A 59 -1.57 12.31 2.50
C GLN A 59 -0.68 12.07 3.74
N ALA A 60 -0.36 13.10 4.52
CA ALA A 60 0.71 13.07 5.55
C ALA A 60 1.99 12.40 5.01
N TRP A 61 2.40 12.86 3.82
CA TRP A 61 3.50 12.31 3.04
C TRP A 61 4.75 13.18 3.20
N HIS A 62 5.77 12.60 3.79
CA HIS A 62 7.03 13.26 4.13
C HIS A 62 8.24 12.57 3.47
N VAL A 63 8.00 11.79 2.42
CA VAL A 63 9.06 11.26 1.57
C VAL A 63 9.34 12.28 0.46
N ASP A 64 10.60 12.69 0.33
CA ASP A 64 11.05 13.50 -0.79
C ASP A 64 11.30 12.61 -2.02
N PRO A 65 10.60 12.81 -3.15
CA PRO A 65 10.89 12.08 -4.39
C PRO A 65 12.26 12.44 -5.02
N GLN A 66 13.01 13.38 -4.41
CA GLN A 66 14.23 14.03 -4.91
C GLN A 66 13.97 14.96 -6.09
N GLY A 67 13.04 15.90 -5.91
CA GLY A 67 12.66 16.88 -6.95
C GLY A 67 13.82 17.74 -7.46
N GLU A 68 14.88 17.94 -6.67
CA GLU A 68 16.04 18.74 -7.04
C GLU A 68 16.84 18.16 -8.23
N ASN A 69 16.60 16.91 -8.61
CA ASN A 69 17.27 16.24 -9.73
C ASN A 69 16.44 16.22 -11.03
N ILE A 70 15.24 16.80 -11.06
CA ILE A 70 14.32 16.77 -12.22
C ILE A 70 14.99 17.39 -13.44
N ASP A 71 15.46 18.64 -13.35
CA ASP A 71 16.08 19.34 -14.49
C ASP A 71 17.26 18.56 -15.06
N SER A 72 18.11 18.04 -14.17
CA SER A 72 19.25 17.21 -14.57
C SER A 72 18.81 15.88 -15.19
N ALA A 73 17.71 15.27 -14.73
CA ALA A 73 17.17 14.05 -15.33
C ALA A 73 16.56 14.32 -16.71
N LEU A 74 15.78 15.39 -16.86
CA LEU A 74 15.18 15.82 -18.13
C LEU A 74 16.26 16.08 -19.20
N VAL A 75 17.29 16.87 -18.84
CA VAL A 75 18.38 17.23 -19.76
C VAL A 75 19.30 16.04 -20.07
N ARG A 76 19.65 15.22 -19.08
CA ARG A 76 20.50 14.03 -19.32
C ARG A 76 19.84 13.06 -20.29
N ASN A 77 18.54 12.82 -20.13
CA ASN A 77 17.81 11.90 -20.98
C ASN A 77 17.72 12.36 -22.45
N LEU A 78 17.66 13.68 -22.70
CA LEU A 78 17.67 14.24 -24.06
C LEU A 78 19.01 14.03 -24.81
N ARG A 79 20.12 13.83 -24.09
CA ARG A 79 21.46 13.77 -24.69
C ARG A 79 21.84 12.40 -25.24
N TYR A 80 21.27 11.32 -24.69
CA TYR A 80 21.82 9.98 -24.87
C TYR A 80 20.81 8.94 -25.38
N GLU A 81 19.52 9.19 -25.19
CA GLU A 81 18.47 8.25 -25.56
C GLU A 81 17.51 8.84 -26.58
N HIS A 82 16.90 7.98 -27.39
CA HIS A 82 15.72 8.39 -28.14
C HIS A 82 14.62 8.83 -27.17
N LEU A 83 13.81 9.83 -27.57
CA LEU A 83 12.84 10.48 -26.69
C LEU A 83 11.83 9.51 -26.05
N ASP A 84 11.48 8.44 -26.77
CA ASP A 84 10.61 7.37 -26.29
C ASP A 84 11.26 6.57 -25.14
N LYS A 85 12.54 6.23 -25.27
CA LYS A 85 13.30 5.56 -24.20
C LYS A 85 13.50 6.47 -23.00
N ALA A 86 13.82 7.75 -23.23
CA ALA A 86 13.92 8.77 -22.19
C ALA A 86 12.65 8.81 -21.32
N LEU A 87 11.47 8.93 -21.93
CA LEU A 87 10.19 8.96 -21.20
C LEU A 87 9.89 7.64 -20.46
N THR A 88 10.32 6.50 -20.99
CA THR A 88 10.20 5.22 -20.27
C THR A 88 11.04 5.20 -19.00
N THR A 89 12.26 5.74 -19.02
CA THR A 89 13.14 5.78 -17.82
C THR A 89 12.66 6.76 -16.74
N MET A 90 11.83 7.72 -17.09
CA MET A 90 11.28 8.70 -16.14
C MET A 90 10.17 8.12 -15.25
N ARG A 91 9.45 7.12 -15.77
CA ARG A 91 8.42 6.39 -15.03
C ARG A 91 9.04 5.51 -13.95
N PRO A 92 8.34 5.25 -12.82
CA PRO A 92 8.69 4.12 -11.97
C PRO A 92 8.73 2.83 -12.81
N THR A 93 9.75 2.02 -12.59
CA THR A 93 9.99 0.78 -13.37
C THR A 93 9.87 -0.48 -12.51
N ASP A 94 9.50 -0.32 -11.25
CA ASP A 94 9.32 -1.40 -10.29
C ASP A 94 8.14 -2.29 -10.72
N ASP A 95 8.26 -3.60 -10.43
CA ASP A 95 7.28 -4.61 -10.86
C ASP A 95 5.86 -4.28 -10.40
N ASP A 96 5.72 -3.69 -9.21
CA ASP A 96 4.45 -3.24 -8.66
C ASP A 96 3.81 -2.14 -9.49
N TYR A 97 4.55 -1.09 -9.85
CA TYR A 97 4.01 -0.01 -10.68
C TYR A 97 3.63 -0.51 -12.09
N LEU A 98 4.46 -1.39 -12.68
CA LEU A 98 4.17 -2.00 -13.97
C LEU A 98 2.93 -2.91 -13.90
N GLY A 99 2.77 -3.67 -12.82
CA GLY A 99 1.59 -4.49 -12.58
C GLY A 99 0.33 -3.66 -12.36
N LEU A 100 0.40 -2.59 -11.56
CA LEU A 100 -0.69 -1.63 -11.42
C LEU A 100 -1.06 -0.98 -12.74
N SER A 101 -0.07 -0.66 -13.59
CA SER A 101 -0.34 -0.12 -14.94
C SER A 101 -1.11 -1.10 -15.83
N ARG A 102 -0.84 -2.42 -15.72
CA ARG A 102 -1.59 -3.45 -16.45
C ARG A 102 -3.01 -3.58 -15.91
N GLU A 103 -3.14 -3.63 -14.59
CA GLU A 103 -4.43 -3.71 -13.93
C GLU A 103 -5.28 -2.46 -14.20
N LEU A 104 -4.70 -1.26 -14.24
CA LEU A 104 -5.42 -0.04 -14.64
C LEU A 104 -6.10 -0.21 -16.00
N GLN A 105 -5.43 -0.81 -16.99
CA GLN A 105 -6.04 -1.06 -18.31
C GLN A 105 -7.17 -2.08 -18.24
N ARG A 106 -6.97 -3.17 -17.50
CA ARG A 106 -8.00 -4.20 -17.31
C ARG A 106 -9.24 -3.62 -16.61
N TRP A 107 -9.05 -2.82 -15.58
CA TRP A 107 -10.12 -2.21 -14.80
C TRP A 107 -10.86 -1.11 -15.57
N ARG A 108 -10.20 -0.39 -16.48
CA ARG A 108 -10.89 0.49 -17.43
C ARG A 108 -11.92 -0.26 -18.26
N VAL A 109 -11.59 -1.45 -18.75
CA VAL A 109 -12.52 -2.29 -19.52
C VAL A 109 -13.71 -2.70 -18.67
N ILE A 110 -13.49 -3.08 -17.41
CA ILE A 110 -14.57 -3.41 -16.47
C ILE A 110 -15.51 -2.21 -16.29
N VAL A 111 -14.98 -1.02 -16.03
CA VAL A 111 -15.77 0.20 -15.80
C VAL A 111 -16.54 0.62 -17.05
N VAL A 112 -15.90 0.61 -18.23
CA VAL A 112 -16.55 0.97 -19.51
C VAL A 112 -17.69 0.00 -19.85
N ASN A 113 -17.58 -1.27 -19.45
CA ASN A 113 -18.65 -2.26 -19.61
C ASN A 113 -19.75 -2.18 -18.53
N GLY A 114 -19.76 -1.13 -17.71
CA GLY A 114 -20.79 -0.88 -16.70
C GLY A 114 -20.48 -1.41 -15.30
N GLY A 115 -19.27 -1.95 -15.07
CA GLY A 115 -18.86 -2.46 -13.76
C GLY A 115 -19.64 -3.71 -13.33
N TRP A 116 -20.07 -3.73 -12.07
CA TRP A 116 -20.87 -4.80 -11.50
C TRP A 116 -22.13 -4.26 -10.84
N GLN A 117 -23.16 -5.10 -10.77
CA GLN A 117 -24.35 -4.83 -9.98
C GLN A 117 -24.07 -5.04 -8.49
N PRO A 118 -24.66 -4.24 -7.59
CA PRO A 118 -24.54 -4.47 -6.16
C PRO A 118 -25.05 -5.86 -5.77
N VAL A 119 -24.29 -6.53 -4.91
CA VAL A 119 -24.72 -7.73 -4.21
C VAL A 119 -25.76 -7.30 -3.17
N PRO A 120 -26.97 -7.91 -3.15
CA PRO A 120 -27.97 -7.58 -2.15
C PRO A 120 -27.47 -7.85 -0.73
N ASP A 121 -27.98 -7.08 0.23
CA ASP A 121 -27.67 -7.28 1.65
C ASP A 121 -27.98 -8.71 2.10
N ILE A 122 -27.15 -9.21 3.00
CA ILE A 122 -27.31 -10.53 3.61
C ILE A 122 -27.78 -10.39 5.06
N SER A 123 -28.82 -11.14 5.42
CA SER A 123 -29.25 -11.23 6.82
C SER A 123 -28.34 -12.18 7.60
N GLY A 124 -27.42 -11.61 8.38
CA GLY A 124 -26.49 -12.37 9.21
C GLY A 124 -25.23 -12.79 8.46
N ASN A 125 -24.67 -13.95 8.82
CA ASN A 125 -23.44 -14.44 8.23
C ASN A 125 -23.66 -15.86 7.65
N ALA A 126 -23.56 -16.01 6.33
CA ALA A 126 -23.64 -17.32 5.69
C ALA A 126 -22.26 -17.99 5.68
N LYS A 127 -22.18 -19.17 6.31
CA LYS A 127 -20.97 -19.98 6.38
C LYS A 127 -20.98 -21.09 5.32
N PRO A 128 -19.82 -21.62 4.92
CA PRO A 128 -19.76 -22.71 3.96
C PRO A 128 -20.67 -23.89 4.38
N GLY A 129 -21.53 -24.33 3.47
CA GLY A 129 -22.53 -25.39 3.67
C GLY A 129 -23.89 -24.92 4.19
N SER A 130 -24.06 -23.65 4.56
CA SER A 130 -25.38 -23.13 4.98
C SER A 130 -26.28 -22.82 3.78
N THR A 131 -27.58 -22.81 4.02
CA THR A 131 -28.54 -22.21 3.07
C THR A 131 -28.40 -20.70 3.09
N ALA A 132 -28.42 -20.07 1.92
CA ALA A 132 -28.44 -18.62 1.78
C ALA A 132 -29.42 -18.23 0.67
N ASN A 133 -29.75 -16.94 0.58
CA ASN A 133 -30.64 -16.44 -0.47
C ASN A 133 -30.00 -16.71 -1.86
N PRO A 134 -30.65 -17.49 -2.75
CA PRO A 134 -30.09 -17.80 -4.07
C PRO A 134 -29.79 -16.58 -4.94
N ALA A 135 -30.52 -15.47 -4.77
CA ALA A 135 -30.22 -14.22 -5.46
C ALA A 135 -28.89 -13.61 -4.99
N VAL A 136 -28.59 -13.67 -3.68
CA VAL A 136 -27.31 -13.22 -3.11
C VAL A 136 -26.18 -14.11 -3.62
N LEU A 137 -26.34 -15.44 -3.58
CA LEU A 137 -25.31 -16.36 -4.08
C LEU A 137 -25.03 -16.15 -5.57
N ALA A 138 -26.05 -15.94 -6.40
CA ALA A 138 -25.88 -15.63 -7.81
C ALA A 138 -25.16 -14.30 -8.03
N ALA A 139 -25.51 -13.26 -7.28
CA ALA A 139 -24.86 -11.95 -7.34
C ALA A 139 -23.38 -12.02 -6.92
N VAL A 140 -23.06 -12.74 -5.84
CA VAL A 140 -21.67 -12.99 -5.40
C VAL A 140 -20.87 -13.68 -6.50
N ARG A 141 -21.41 -14.73 -7.13
CA ARG A 141 -20.73 -15.42 -8.26
C ARG A 141 -20.43 -14.48 -9.42
N SER A 142 -21.42 -13.67 -9.81
CA SER A 142 -21.28 -12.68 -10.88
C SER A 142 -20.20 -11.65 -10.54
N ARG A 143 -20.20 -11.14 -9.30
CA ARG A 143 -19.24 -10.16 -8.81
C ARG A 143 -17.81 -10.70 -8.78
N LEU A 144 -17.60 -11.94 -8.31
CA LEU A 144 -16.30 -12.60 -8.30
C LEU A 144 -15.78 -12.83 -9.73
N ALA A 145 -16.64 -13.31 -10.63
CA ALA A 145 -16.30 -13.53 -12.02
C ALA A 145 -15.94 -12.24 -12.76
N ALA A 146 -16.62 -11.13 -12.47
CA ALA A 146 -16.30 -9.81 -13.05
C ALA A 146 -14.87 -9.34 -12.71
N GLU A 147 -14.33 -9.77 -11.56
CA GLU A 147 -12.94 -9.50 -11.15
C GLU A 147 -11.96 -10.63 -11.53
N GLY A 148 -12.41 -11.59 -12.33
CA GLY A 148 -11.62 -12.73 -12.79
C GLY A 148 -11.30 -13.76 -11.71
N ILE A 149 -12.01 -13.77 -10.58
CA ILE A 149 -11.91 -14.85 -9.60
C ILE A 149 -12.75 -16.02 -10.12
N SER A 150 -12.09 -17.15 -10.39
CA SER A 150 -12.76 -18.33 -10.92
C SER A 150 -13.66 -18.94 -9.87
N VAL A 151 -14.93 -19.15 -10.22
CA VAL A 151 -15.90 -19.82 -9.37
C VAL A 151 -16.27 -21.14 -10.03
N PRO A 152 -15.98 -22.29 -9.38
CA PRO A 152 -16.47 -23.57 -9.88
C PRO A 152 -18.00 -23.58 -9.99
N PRO A 153 -18.58 -24.26 -11.01
CA PRO A 153 -20.02 -24.45 -11.08
C PRO A 153 -20.51 -25.13 -9.80
N ALA A 154 -21.74 -24.81 -9.38
CA ALA A 154 -22.34 -25.42 -8.20
C ALA A 154 -22.37 -26.95 -8.39
N SER A 155 -21.62 -27.68 -7.57
CA SER A 155 -21.56 -29.13 -7.66
C SER A 155 -22.90 -29.72 -7.23
N GLU A 156 -23.58 -30.43 -8.12
CA GLU A 156 -24.60 -31.39 -7.73
C GLU A 156 -23.89 -32.52 -6.97
N ASN A 157 -24.05 -32.59 -5.64
CA ASN A 157 -23.65 -33.69 -4.77
C ASN A 157 -22.17 -33.80 -4.36
N VAL A 158 -21.93 -33.57 -3.06
CA VAL A 158 -21.07 -34.48 -2.27
C VAL A 158 -21.92 -34.96 -1.10
N ALA A 159 -22.75 -35.98 -1.34
CA ALA A 159 -23.21 -36.82 -0.25
C ALA A 159 -22.03 -37.74 0.13
N PRO A 160 -21.66 -37.88 1.41
CA PRO A 160 -20.92 -39.06 1.82
C PRO A 160 -21.76 -40.27 1.44
N SER A 161 -21.15 -41.30 0.87
CA SER A 161 -21.78 -42.60 0.71
C SER A 161 -22.03 -43.19 2.09
N ASP A 162 -23.10 -42.76 2.75
CA ASP A 162 -23.68 -43.52 3.84
C ASP A 162 -25.20 -43.40 3.80
N SER A 163 -25.81 -44.55 3.58
CA SER A 163 -27.24 -44.77 3.51
C SER A 163 -27.96 -44.31 4.78
N ALA A 164 -29.18 -43.81 4.58
CA ALA A 164 -30.24 -43.58 5.57
C ALA A 164 -30.25 -42.25 6.35
N ARG A 165 -30.75 -41.19 5.69
CA ARG A 165 -31.90 -40.37 6.16
C ARG A 165 -32.20 -39.30 5.11
N ARG A 166 -33.39 -39.38 4.48
CA ARG A 166 -33.95 -38.32 3.63
C ARG A 166 -34.14 -37.04 4.47
N ARG A 167 -33.14 -36.16 4.45
CA ARG A 167 -33.31 -34.74 4.78
C ARG A 167 -33.83 -34.00 3.53
N PRO A 168 -34.62 -32.93 3.69
CA PRO A 168 -35.16 -32.20 2.55
C PRO A 168 -34.02 -31.78 1.61
N THR A 169 -34.17 -32.11 0.33
CA THR A 169 -33.23 -31.79 -0.74
C THR A 169 -33.21 -30.27 -0.94
N VAL A 170 -32.29 -29.58 -0.27
CA VAL A 170 -31.99 -28.19 -0.58
C VAL A 170 -31.39 -28.18 -1.98
N SER A 171 -31.98 -27.43 -2.90
CA SER A 171 -31.43 -27.29 -4.26
C SER A 171 -29.97 -26.81 -4.18
N PRO A 172 -29.05 -27.36 -5.00
CA PRO A 172 -27.65 -26.93 -5.04
C PRO A 172 -27.48 -25.41 -5.19
N MET A 173 -28.46 -24.76 -5.84
CA MET A 173 -28.53 -23.33 -6.05
C MET A 173 -28.77 -22.48 -4.79
N ASN A 174 -29.24 -23.07 -3.70
CA ASN A 174 -29.55 -22.38 -2.44
C ASN A 174 -28.49 -22.61 -1.36
N THR A 175 -27.46 -23.40 -1.66
CA THR A 175 -26.40 -23.74 -0.72
C THR A 175 -25.15 -22.94 -1.01
N TYR A 176 -24.57 -22.33 0.02
CA TYR A 176 -23.25 -21.74 -0.07
C TYR A 176 -22.18 -22.84 -0.12
N ASP A 177 -21.92 -23.37 -1.32
CA ASP A 177 -21.03 -24.52 -1.50
C ASP A 177 -19.54 -24.19 -1.30
N ARG A 178 -18.72 -25.26 -1.23
CA ARG A 178 -17.27 -25.15 -1.01
C ARG A 178 -16.53 -24.43 -2.15
N GLY A 179 -16.99 -24.57 -3.39
CA GLY A 179 -16.38 -23.91 -4.54
C GLY A 179 -16.54 -22.39 -4.47
N LEU A 180 -17.76 -21.93 -4.14
CA LEU A 180 -18.01 -20.51 -3.89
C LEU A 180 -17.27 -20.02 -2.64
N ALA A 181 -17.21 -20.82 -1.57
CA ALA A 181 -16.47 -20.47 -0.36
C ALA A 181 -14.98 -20.24 -0.62
N THR A 182 -14.37 -21.08 -1.46
CA THR A 182 -12.96 -20.94 -1.86
C THR A 182 -12.73 -19.64 -2.65
N ALA A 183 -13.64 -19.32 -3.57
CA ALA A 183 -13.56 -18.07 -4.33
C ALA A 183 -13.77 -16.82 -3.45
N VAL A 184 -14.66 -16.90 -2.46
CA VAL A 184 -14.83 -15.84 -1.45
C VAL A 184 -13.59 -15.67 -0.58
N ALA A 185 -12.95 -16.77 -0.18
CA ALA A 185 -11.69 -16.70 0.56
C ALA A 185 -10.59 -15.97 -0.22
N GLN A 186 -10.47 -16.26 -1.53
CA GLN A 186 -9.55 -15.54 -2.42
C GLN A 186 -9.90 -14.05 -2.53
N PHE A 187 -11.20 -13.71 -2.61
CA PHE A 187 -11.66 -12.32 -2.59
C PHE A 187 -11.29 -11.63 -1.28
N GLN A 188 -11.61 -12.23 -0.13
CA GLN A 188 -11.28 -11.68 1.18
C GLN A 188 -9.78 -11.41 1.30
N GLN A 189 -8.95 -12.37 0.88
CA GLN A 189 -7.49 -12.24 0.86
C GLN A 189 -7.03 -11.06 -0.01
N ARG A 190 -7.57 -10.94 -1.24
CA ARG A 190 -7.20 -9.88 -2.18
C ARG A 190 -7.76 -8.51 -1.81
N HIS A 191 -8.73 -8.43 -0.89
CA HIS A 191 -9.35 -7.18 -0.47
C HIS A 191 -9.03 -6.80 0.98
N GLY A 192 -8.04 -7.45 1.61
CA GLY A 192 -7.59 -7.08 2.96
C GLY A 192 -8.61 -7.38 4.06
N ILE A 193 -9.49 -8.35 3.83
CA ILE A 193 -10.56 -8.79 4.73
C ILE A 193 -10.11 -10.08 5.43
N ASN A 194 -10.64 -10.34 6.63
CA ASN A 194 -10.48 -11.62 7.31
C ASN A 194 -10.87 -12.79 6.39
N VAL A 195 -9.98 -13.77 6.25
CA VAL A 195 -10.21 -14.96 5.40
C VAL A 195 -10.91 -16.05 6.20
N ASP A 196 -12.21 -15.89 6.39
CA ASP A 196 -13.06 -16.87 7.09
C ASP A 196 -14.01 -17.63 6.14
N SER A 197 -13.95 -17.33 4.83
CA SER A 197 -14.83 -17.86 3.80
C SER A 197 -16.32 -17.64 4.11
N ALA A 198 -16.65 -16.61 4.89
CA ALA A 198 -18.00 -16.32 5.32
C ALA A 198 -18.54 -15.11 4.57
N LEU A 199 -19.81 -15.17 4.16
CA LEU A 199 -20.50 -14.02 3.57
C LEU A 199 -21.12 -13.20 4.70
N GLY A 200 -20.28 -12.39 5.35
CA GLY A 200 -20.69 -11.37 6.31
C GLY A 200 -20.78 -9.98 5.69
N GLN A 201 -21.29 -9.01 6.46
CA GLN A 201 -21.51 -7.64 6.01
C GLN A 201 -20.24 -7.00 5.42
N GLU A 202 -19.08 -7.14 6.08
CA GLU A 202 -17.80 -6.59 5.59
C GLU A 202 -17.42 -7.11 4.21
N THR A 203 -17.65 -8.40 3.93
CA THR A 203 -17.38 -9.00 2.62
C THR A 203 -18.35 -8.46 1.56
N ILE A 204 -19.63 -8.29 1.90
CA ILE A 204 -20.64 -7.73 1.00
C ILE A 204 -20.36 -6.24 0.71
N ASP A 205 -19.99 -5.46 1.73
CA ASP A 205 -19.64 -4.05 1.59
C ASP A 205 -18.42 -3.88 0.66
N ALA A 206 -17.38 -4.70 0.84
CA ALA A 206 -16.21 -4.70 -0.03
C ALA A 206 -16.53 -5.11 -1.47
N MET A 207 -17.43 -6.08 -1.67
CA MET A 207 -17.95 -6.47 -2.99
C MET A 207 -18.72 -5.32 -3.66
N ASN A 208 -19.38 -4.49 -2.86
CA ASN A 208 -20.22 -3.38 -3.30
C ASN A 208 -19.48 -2.05 -3.51
N VAL A 209 -18.19 -1.96 -3.19
CA VAL A 209 -17.36 -0.82 -3.62
C VAL A 209 -17.46 -0.69 -5.15
N PRO A 210 -17.78 0.47 -5.74
CA PRO A 210 -17.94 0.60 -7.18
C PRO A 210 -16.65 0.33 -7.97
N ALA A 211 -16.77 -0.29 -9.14
CA ALA A 211 -15.64 -0.54 -10.04
C ALA A 211 -14.88 0.75 -10.42
N SER A 212 -15.62 1.86 -10.59
CA SER A 212 -15.04 3.18 -10.88
C SER A 212 -14.18 3.71 -9.74
N TYR A 213 -14.59 3.49 -8.49
CA TYR A 213 -13.79 3.87 -7.32
C TYR A 213 -12.50 3.04 -7.27
N ARG A 214 -12.59 1.72 -7.42
CA ARG A 214 -11.41 0.83 -7.47
C ARG A 214 -10.45 1.18 -8.61
N LEU A 215 -10.95 1.58 -9.78
CA LEU A 215 -10.12 2.09 -10.86
C LEU A 215 -9.36 3.35 -10.44
N GLY A 216 -10.04 4.28 -9.75
CA GLY A 216 -9.42 5.46 -9.17
C GLY A 216 -8.39 5.14 -8.09
N GLU A 217 -8.65 4.13 -7.25
CA GLU A 217 -7.74 3.64 -6.21
C GLU A 217 -6.45 3.07 -6.81
N ILE A 218 -6.54 2.29 -7.90
CA ILE A 218 -5.36 1.82 -8.65
C ILE A 218 -4.57 3.02 -9.18
N ALA A 219 -5.25 4.00 -9.80
CA ALA A 219 -4.59 5.20 -10.33
C ALA A 219 -3.93 6.05 -9.23
N ALA A 220 -4.57 6.17 -8.06
CA ALA A 220 -4.08 6.88 -6.89
C ALA A 220 -2.80 6.23 -6.35
N ASN A 221 -2.74 4.90 -6.31
CA ASN A 221 -1.54 4.20 -5.87
C ASN A 221 -0.41 4.23 -6.91
N MET A 222 -0.72 4.24 -8.21
CA MET A 222 0.28 4.57 -9.24
C MET A 222 0.86 5.97 -9.06
N GLU A 223 0.05 6.94 -8.61
CA GLU A 223 0.52 8.30 -8.29
C GLU A 223 1.45 8.30 -7.07
N ARG A 224 1.08 7.58 -6.00
CA ARG A 224 1.95 7.38 -4.82
C ARG A 224 3.31 6.77 -5.14
N TYR A 225 3.37 5.86 -6.11
CA TYR A 225 4.64 5.32 -6.59
C TYR A 225 5.53 6.39 -7.24
N ARG A 226 4.94 7.40 -7.91
CA ARG A 226 5.72 8.51 -8.48
C ARG A 226 6.29 9.42 -7.41
N TRP A 227 5.64 9.52 -6.24
CA TRP A 227 6.09 10.28 -5.07
C TRP A 227 7.22 9.61 -4.26
N LEU A 228 7.63 8.39 -4.64
CA LEU A 228 8.77 7.71 -4.03
C LEU A 228 10.06 7.98 -4.80
N PRO A 229 11.23 7.88 -4.13
CA PRO A 229 12.52 7.89 -4.80
C PRO A 229 12.60 6.80 -5.89
N ARG A 230 13.28 7.10 -6.99
CA ARG A 230 13.44 6.16 -8.13
C ARG A 230 14.31 4.95 -7.83
N SER A 231 15.05 4.97 -6.73
CA SER A 231 15.79 3.82 -6.23
C SER A 231 15.73 3.81 -4.72
N PHE A 232 15.40 2.65 -4.16
CA PHE A 232 15.44 2.39 -2.72
C PHE A 232 16.83 1.95 -2.23
N GLY A 233 17.79 1.82 -3.16
CA GLY A 233 19.09 1.22 -2.91
C GLY A 233 19.05 -0.32 -2.96
N SER A 234 20.22 -0.95 -2.76
CA SER A 234 20.34 -2.41 -2.83
C SER A 234 19.99 -3.13 -1.52
N ARG A 235 19.77 -2.42 -0.41
CA ARG A 235 19.40 -3.04 0.87
C ARG A 235 18.49 -2.09 1.63
N TYR A 236 17.24 -2.46 1.81
CA TYR A 236 16.24 -1.58 2.42
C TYR A 236 15.10 -2.36 3.08
N ILE A 237 14.34 -1.66 3.92
CA ILE A 237 13.10 -2.13 4.52
C ILE A 237 11.94 -1.31 3.95
N PHE A 238 10.85 -1.97 3.63
CA PHE A 238 9.63 -1.36 3.10
C PHE A 238 8.45 -1.79 3.95
N VAL A 239 7.76 -0.81 4.54
CA VAL A 239 6.58 -1.04 5.37
C VAL A 239 5.38 -0.44 4.66
N ASN A 240 4.44 -1.29 4.25
CA ASN A 240 3.17 -0.84 3.71
C ASN A 240 2.12 -0.85 4.83
N VAL A 241 1.74 0.35 5.28
CA VAL A 241 0.87 0.56 6.45
C VAL A 241 -0.53 -0.04 6.24
N PRO A 242 -1.28 0.27 5.16
CA PRO A 242 -2.56 -0.38 4.82
C PRO A 242 -2.51 -1.90 4.69
N ALA A 243 -1.39 -2.44 4.21
CA ALA A 243 -1.21 -3.89 4.09
C ALA A 243 -0.78 -4.56 5.41
N PHE A 244 -0.50 -3.77 6.45
CA PHE A 244 0.02 -4.23 7.74
C PHE A 244 1.20 -5.20 7.57
N LYS A 245 2.12 -4.84 6.66
CA LYS A 245 3.21 -5.72 6.20
C LYS A 245 4.54 -4.98 6.18
N LEU A 246 5.59 -5.68 6.58
CA LEU A 246 6.98 -5.29 6.39
C LEU A 246 7.67 -6.31 5.50
N GLU A 247 8.45 -5.80 4.55
CA GLU A 247 9.33 -6.57 3.68
C GLU A 247 10.75 -6.00 3.76
N ALA A 248 11.75 -6.87 3.75
CA ALA A 248 13.16 -6.47 3.63
C ALA A 248 13.74 -7.02 2.32
N TYR A 249 14.57 -6.20 1.68
CA TYR A 249 15.10 -6.47 0.35
C TYR A 249 16.63 -6.43 0.34
N ASP A 250 17.24 -7.35 -0.40
CA ASP A 250 18.65 -7.36 -0.78
C ASP A 250 18.77 -7.50 -2.30
N SER A 251 19.38 -6.53 -2.96
CA SER A 251 19.59 -6.44 -4.42
C SER A 251 18.31 -6.71 -5.23
N GLY A 252 17.19 -6.13 -4.78
CA GLY A 252 15.87 -6.29 -5.40
C GLY A 252 15.17 -7.61 -5.06
N GLN A 253 15.81 -8.52 -4.32
CA GLN A 253 15.18 -9.76 -3.85
C GLN A 253 14.58 -9.56 -2.46
N LYS A 254 13.32 -9.93 -2.29
CA LYS A 254 12.68 -9.98 -0.97
C LYS A 254 13.26 -11.13 -0.16
N VAL A 255 13.92 -10.82 0.95
CA VAL A 255 14.62 -11.78 1.81
C VAL A 255 13.91 -12.01 3.14
N LEU A 256 13.02 -11.10 3.54
CA LEU A 256 12.21 -11.23 4.75
C LEU A 256 10.82 -10.63 4.53
N GLU A 257 9.82 -11.27 5.10
CA GLU A 257 8.43 -10.82 5.08
C GLU A 257 7.76 -11.14 6.43
N MET A 258 7.03 -10.17 6.97
CA MET A 258 6.28 -10.33 8.21
C MET A 258 5.07 -9.40 8.32
N LYS A 259 4.14 -9.75 9.20
CA LYS A 259 3.07 -8.83 9.62
C LYS A 259 3.60 -7.75 10.54
N VAL A 260 2.95 -6.60 10.51
CA VAL A 260 3.18 -5.51 11.47
C VAL A 260 1.88 -5.03 12.13
N ILE A 261 2.02 -4.38 13.28
CA ILE A 261 0.98 -3.59 13.94
C ILE A 261 1.38 -2.12 13.84
N VAL A 262 0.47 -1.27 13.38
CA VAL A 262 0.68 0.15 13.10
C VAL A 262 -0.22 1.02 13.99
N GLY A 263 -0.08 2.34 13.82
CA GLY A 263 -0.83 3.35 14.57
C GLY A 263 -2.34 3.25 14.40
N GLN A 264 -3.08 3.55 15.45
CA GLN A 264 -4.53 3.71 15.42
C GLN A 264 -4.97 4.87 14.51
N GLU A 265 -6.19 4.78 13.98
CA GLU A 265 -6.80 5.79 13.11
C GLU A 265 -7.06 7.13 13.83
N TYR A 266 -7.41 7.11 15.11
CA TYR A 266 -7.85 8.30 15.86
C TYR A 266 -6.75 8.89 16.76
N GLN A 267 -6.92 10.17 17.15
CA GLN A 267 -6.15 10.84 18.22
C GLN A 267 -4.67 11.11 17.92
N ASP A 268 -4.32 11.48 16.69
CA ASP A 268 -2.94 11.80 16.27
C ASP A 268 -1.96 10.62 16.41
N LYS A 269 -2.48 9.39 16.35
CA LYS A 269 -1.71 8.13 16.49
C LYS A 269 -1.40 7.46 15.14
N ALA A 270 -1.86 8.02 14.03
CA ALA A 270 -1.65 7.46 12.71
C ALA A 270 -0.15 7.38 12.39
N THR A 271 0.29 6.27 11.80
CA THR A 271 1.67 6.15 11.32
C THR A 271 1.86 7.05 10.09
N PRO A 272 2.75 8.06 10.13
CA PRO A 272 2.98 8.95 8.99
C PRO A 272 3.73 8.22 7.86
N VAL A 273 3.65 8.74 6.64
CA VAL A 273 4.47 8.26 5.52
C VAL A 273 5.75 9.06 5.47
N PHE A 274 6.90 8.38 5.60
CA PHE A 274 8.22 9.01 5.60
C PHE A 274 9.30 7.96 5.32
N ALA A 275 10.51 8.42 5.07
CA ALA A 275 11.67 7.58 4.90
C ALA A 275 12.81 8.09 5.78
N ASP A 276 13.49 7.18 6.48
CA ASP A 276 14.73 7.48 7.19
C ASP A 276 15.63 6.23 7.20
N SER A 277 16.76 6.30 7.87
CA SER A 277 17.81 5.29 7.82
C SER A 277 18.03 4.67 9.20
N MET A 278 17.90 3.36 9.29
CA MET A 278 18.21 2.60 10.49
C MET A 278 19.69 2.69 10.81
N GLU A 279 19.98 3.00 12.07
CA GLU A 279 21.34 3.21 12.56
C GLU A 279 21.70 2.28 13.70
N THR A 280 20.73 1.83 14.50
CA THR A 280 21.01 1.09 15.75
C THR A 280 19.94 0.06 16.04
N VAL A 281 20.36 -1.15 16.43
CA VAL A 281 19.51 -2.15 17.08
C VAL A 281 19.75 -2.09 18.57
N VAL A 282 18.70 -1.92 19.38
CA VAL A 282 18.80 -1.91 20.84
C VAL A 282 18.13 -3.14 21.40
N PHE A 283 18.94 -4.02 21.96
CA PHE A 283 18.47 -5.18 22.71
C PHE A 283 18.10 -4.78 24.13
N ARG A 284 17.06 -5.42 24.65
CA ARG A 284 16.52 -5.22 26.00
C ARG A 284 16.29 -3.74 26.30
N PRO A 285 15.51 -3.03 25.44
CA PRO A 285 15.38 -1.60 25.55
C PRO A 285 14.65 -1.18 26.84
N TYR A 286 15.03 -0.03 27.39
CA TYR A 286 14.09 0.74 28.21
C TYR A 286 13.00 1.30 27.29
N TRP A 287 11.77 1.35 27.81
CA TRP A 287 10.71 2.12 27.18
C TRP A 287 10.55 3.44 27.91
N ASP A 288 11.14 4.51 27.39
CA ASP A 288 10.86 5.87 27.84
C ASP A 288 9.48 6.26 27.34
N VAL A 289 8.51 6.34 28.27
CA VAL A 289 7.11 6.54 27.91
C VAL A 289 6.91 7.98 27.44
N PRO A 290 6.34 8.20 26.24
CA PRO A 290 6.04 9.55 25.76
C PRO A 290 5.19 10.33 26.78
N PRO A 291 5.45 11.64 26.99
CA PRO A 291 4.75 12.43 28.01
C PRO A 291 3.22 12.37 27.91
N SER A 292 2.69 12.35 26.69
CA SER A 292 1.25 12.24 26.43
C SER A 292 0.66 10.91 26.90
N ILE A 293 1.36 9.79 26.66
CA ILE A 293 0.96 8.45 27.12
C ILE A 293 1.11 8.36 28.63
N ALA A 294 2.21 8.87 29.20
CA ALA A 294 2.42 8.88 30.63
C ALA A 294 1.27 9.60 31.36
N ALA A 295 0.89 10.79 30.90
CA ALA A 295 -0.19 11.60 31.45
C ALA A 295 -1.58 10.96 31.30
N LYS A 296 -1.89 10.36 30.14
CA LYS A 296 -3.22 9.83 29.85
C LYS A 296 -3.45 8.40 30.35
N GLU A 297 -2.41 7.57 30.36
CA GLU A 297 -2.56 6.11 30.48
C GLU A 297 -1.76 5.48 31.62
N ILE A 298 -0.72 6.14 32.15
CA ILE A 298 0.16 5.58 33.18
C ILE A 298 -0.09 6.23 34.55
N PHE A 299 0.09 7.54 34.67
CA PHE A 299 -0.08 8.23 35.96
C PHE A 299 -1.49 8.05 36.57
N PRO A 300 -2.60 8.07 35.81
CA PRO A 300 -3.93 7.82 36.37
C PRO A 300 -4.12 6.43 36.97
N LYS A 301 -3.29 5.45 36.61
CA LYS A 301 -3.36 4.08 37.15
C LYS A 301 -2.59 3.90 38.46
N GLY A 302 -1.80 4.91 38.87
CA GLY A 302 -1.12 4.96 40.16
C GLY A 302 0.10 4.03 40.32
N GLY A 303 0.75 4.12 41.48
CA GLY A 303 2.02 3.43 41.77
C GLY A 303 1.95 1.91 41.76
N ALA A 304 0.83 1.31 42.18
CA ALA A 304 0.64 -0.14 42.19
C ALA A 304 0.65 -0.74 40.77
N TYR A 305 0.05 -0.03 39.80
CA TYR A 305 0.14 -0.40 38.39
C TYR A 305 1.60 -0.33 37.91
N MET A 306 2.26 0.81 38.14
CA MET A 306 3.64 1.02 37.70
C MET A 306 4.60 -0.04 38.27
N ALA A 307 4.47 -0.39 39.56
CA ALA A 307 5.27 -1.45 40.17
C ALA A 307 5.02 -2.82 39.51
N ARG A 308 3.76 -3.17 39.23
CA ARG A 308 3.39 -4.43 38.56
C ARG A 308 3.90 -4.53 37.13
N GLU A 309 3.94 -3.40 36.44
CA GLU A 309 4.43 -3.29 35.06
C GLU A 309 5.93 -2.97 34.98
N ASN A 310 6.67 -3.04 36.09
CA ASN A 310 8.12 -2.81 36.14
C ASN A 310 8.53 -1.41 35.62
N MET A 311 7.75 -0.39 35.97
CA MET A 311 7.97 1.00 35.62
C MET A 311 8.61 1.77 36.76
N GLU A 312 9.48 2.71 36.42
CA GLU A 312 10.12 3.61 37.37
C GLU A 312 9.90 5.07 36.97
N VAL A 313 9.66 5.90 37.99
CA VAL A 313 9.52 7.34 37.84
C VAL A 313 10.89 7.98 38.05
N TYR A 314 11.26 8.92 37.18
CA TYR A 314 12.51 9.64 37.25
C TYR A 314 12.32 11.11 36.86
N SER A 315 13.33 11.95 37.09
CA SER A 315 13.32 13.34 36.63
C SER A 315 14.11 13.46 35.34
N GLN A 316 13.49 14.05 34.32
CA GLN A 316 14.12 14.36 33.04
C GLN A 316 13.93 15.85 32.75
N HIS A 317 15.03 16.61 32.67
CA HIS A 317 15.00 18.07 32.47
C HIS A 317 14.03 18.81 33.42
N GLY A 318 14.01 18.40 34.70
CA GLY A 318 13.13 19.00 35.71
C GLY A 318 11.65 18.59 35.62
N ARG A 319 11.30 17.68 34.71
CA ARG A 319 9.93 17.12 34.58
C ARG A 319 9.90 15.69 35.09
N THR A 320 8.79 15.31 35.71
CA THR A 320 8.51 13.91 36.08
C THR A 320 8.28 13.09 34.80
N ALA A 321 9.09 12.05 34.63
CA ALA A 321 9.00 11.10 33.54
C ALA A 321 8.85 9.68 34.08
N VAL A 322 8.37 8.77 33.25
CA VAL A 322 8.26 7.34 33.57
C VAL A 322 8.89 6.53 32.47
N ARG A 323 9.63 5.49 32.84
CA ARG A 323 10.15 4.50 31.90
C ARG A 323 9.88 3.09 32.39
N GLN A 324 9.64 2.18 31.45
CA GLN A 324 9.54 0.76 31.73
C GLN A 324 10.91 0.12 31.60
N ARG A 325 11.29 -0.67 32.61
CA ARG A 325 12.57 -1.40 32.61
C ARG A 325 12.55 -2.55 31.60
N PRO A 326 13.72 -3.03 31.13
CA PRO A 326 13.80 -4.20 30.27
C PRO A 326 13.18 -5.44 30.91
N GLY A 327 12.51 -6.28 30.11
CA GLY A 327 11.95 -7.56 30.55
C GLY A 327 10.72 -8.01 29.75
N PRO A 328 10.15 -9.19 30.07
CA PRO A 328 9.07 -9.81 29.28
C PRO A 328 7.77 -9.02 29.17
N LYS A 329 7.54 -8.06 30.07
CA LYS A 329 6.35 -7.17 30.05
C LYS A 329 6.61 -5.83 29.38
N ASN A 330 7.84 -5.59 28.93
CA ASN A 330 8.20 -4.32 28.32
C ASN A 330 7.39 -4.10 27.04
N ALA A 331 6.75 -2.95 26.89
CA ALA A 331 5.90 -2.65 25.73
C ALA A 331 6.68 -2.65 24.39
N LEU A 332 8.00 -2.50 24.43
CA LEU A 332 8.90 -2.60 23.27
C LEU A 332 9.48 -4.01 23.06
N GLY A 333 9.05 -4.99 23.85
CA GLY A 333 9.59 -6.35 23.83
C GLY A 333 11.08 -6.39 24.13
N PHE A 334 11.80 -7.30 23.47
CA PHE A 334 13.22 -7.54 23.71
C PHE A 334 14.15 -6.84 22.72
N VAL A 335 13.64 -6.21 21.67
CA VAL A 335 14.46 -5.49 20.69
C VAL A 335 13.69 -4.33 20.05
N LYS A 336 14.37 -3.19 19.87
CA LYS A 336 13.90 -2.09 19.03
C LYS A 336 14.94 -1.68 17.98
N PHE A 337 14.48 -1.18 16.86
CA PHE A 337 15.27 -0.76 15.72
C PHE A 337 15.09 0.74 15.52
N LEU A 338 16.20 1.48 15.66
CA LEU A 338 16.21 2.93 15.63
C LEU A 338 16.67 3.45 14.26
N PHE A 339 15.82 4.27 13.66
CA PHE A 339 16.06 5.10 12.49
C PHE A 339 15.61 6.51 12.86
N PRO A 340 16.48 7.34 13.47
CA PRO A 340 16.09 8.63 14.05
C PRO A 340 15.33 9.50 13.05
N ASN A 341 14.13 9.97 13.41
CA ASN A 341 13.23 10.73 12.52
C ASN A 341 12.41 11.76 13.33
N ASP A 342 11.80 12.71 12.63
CA ASP A 342 11.01 13.80 13.21
C ASP A 342 9.72 13.34 13.92
N PHE A 343 9.29 12.10 13.71
CA PHE A 343 8.04 11.55 14.22
C PHE A 343 8.22 10.70 15.49
N ASN A 344 9.46 10.48 15.94
CA ASN A 344 9.79 9.56 17.04
C ASN A 344 9.27 8.13 16.85
N ILE A 345 9.19 7.68 15.60
CA ILE A 345 8.71 6.34 15.22
C ILE A 345 9.89 5.36 15.16
N TYR A 346 9.68 4.13 15.61
CA TYR A 346 10.65 3.04 15.51
C TYR A 346 9.95 1.70 15.23
N LEU A 347 10.71 0.71 14.78
CA LEU A 347 10.25 -0.68 14.68
C LEU A 347 10.63 -1.39 15.98
N HIS A 348 9.78 -2.25 16.51
CA HIS A 348 10.09 -2.94 17.76
C HIS A 348 9.31 -4.24 17.95
N ASP A 349 9.81 -5.07 18.86
CA ASP A 349 9.13 -6.26 19.38
C ASP A 349 7.92 -5.88 20.27
N THR A 350 7.09 -6.83 20.67
CA THR A 350 5.91 -6.60 21.52
C THR A 350 5.61 -7.81 22.39
N PRO A 351 5.22 -7.63 23.65
CA PRO A 351 4.80 -8.76 24.48
C PRO A 351 3.46 -9.37 24.04
N ASN A 352 2.69 -8.63 23.24
CA ASN A 352 1.34 -8.99 22.78
C ASN A 352 1.37 -9.54 21.34
N HIS A 353 2.04 -10.69 21.12
CA HIS A 353 2.17 -11.29 19.78
C HIS A 353 0.83 -11.83 19.23
N GLU A 354 -0.14 -12.14 20.09
CA GLU A 354 -1.47 -12.60 19.68
C GLU A 354 -2.22 -11.57 18.82
N LEU A 355 -1.84 -10.29 18.89
CA LEU A 355 -2.40 -9.23 18.06
C LEU A 355 -2.03 -9.35 16.58
N PHE A 356 -0.99 -10.11 16.21
CA PHE A 356 -0.68 -10.41 14.81
C PHE A 356 -1.66 -11.39 14.16
N ASN A 357 -2.54 -12.01 14.95
CA ASN A 357 -3.67 -12.82 14.48
C ASN A 357 -4.92 -11.98 14.19
N LYS A 358 -4.86 -10.65 14.39
CA LYS A 358 -5.93 -9.73 13.99
C LYS A 358 -5.74 -9.29 12.55
N ASP A 359 -6.83 -9.02 11.85
CA ASP A 359 -6.80 -8.58 10.46
C ASP A 359 -6.47 -7.09 10.37
N ILE A 360 -7.26 -6.26 11.06
CA ILE A 360 -6.94 -4.84 11.28
C ILE A 360 -5.94 -4.76 12.45
N ARG A 361 -4.70 -4.40 12.14
CA ARG A 361 -3.59 -4.33 13.11
C ARG A 361 -3.21 -2.88 13.43
N ALA A 362 -4.21 -2.02 13.59
CA ALA A 362 -4.03 -0.62 13.95
C ALA A 362 -4.21 -0.43 15.47
N PHE A 363 -3.26 -0.92 16.28
CA PHE A 363 -3.39 -0.92 17.75
C PHE A 363 -2.36 -0.06 18.47
N SER A 364 -1.37 0.50 17.76
CA SER A 364 -0.27 1.25 18.37
C SER A 364 -0.55 2.75 18.47
N HIS A 365 0.36 3.47 19.11
CA HIS A 365 0.39 4.95 19.18
C HIS A 365 1.32 5.55 18.11
N GLY A 366 1.44 4.88 16.96
CA GLY A 366 2.23 5.32 15.80
C GLY A 366 3.40 4.40 15.48
N CYS A 367 4.12 3.91 16.50
CA CYS A 367 5.26 3.00 16.32
C CYS A 367 4.83 1.65 15.72
N ILE A 368 5.78 0.93 15.10
CA ILE A 368 5.47 -0.27 14.32
C ILE A 368 5.97 -1.51 15.07
N ARG A 369 5.04 -2.39 15.45
CA ARG A 369 5.37 -3.65 16.13
C ARG A 369 5.57 -4.76 15.11
N LEU A 370 6.54 -5.63 15.35
CA LEU A 370 7.00 -6.66 14.41
C LEU A 370 6.59 -8.07 14.84
N GLU A 371 6.09 -8.87 13.89
CA GLU A 371 5.76 -10.29 14.13
C GLU A 371 7.01 -11.15 14.34
N LYS A 372 8.10 -10.81 13.63
CA LYS A 372 9.35 -11.57 13.51
C LYS A 372 10.59 -10.71 13.84
N PRO A 373 10.69 -10.16 15.05
CA PRO A 373 11.74 -9.20 15.40
C PRO A 373 13.13 -9.85 15.48
N THR A 374 13.22 -11.14 15.84
CA THR A 374 14.50 -11.88 15.88
C THR A 374 15.08 -12.01 14.48
N GLU A 375 14.27 -12.44 13.50
CA GLU A 375 14.71 -12.60 12.12
C GLU A 375 15.11 -11.26 11.49
N LEU A 376 14.42 -10.17 11.85
CA LEU A 376 14.85 -8.83 11.41
C LEU A 376 16.20 -8.45 12.03
N ALA A 377 16.43 -8.75 13.31
CA ALA A 377 17.72 -8.46 13.96
C ALA A 377 18.87 -9.28 13.37
N GLU A 378 18.65 -10.56 13.05
CA GLU A 378 19.60 -11.40 12.32
C GLU A 378 19.99 -10.77 10.99
N TRP A 379 18.98 -10.40 10.19
CA TRP A 379 19.22 -9.79 8.88
C TRP A 379 19.90 -8.42 9.00
N VAL A 380 19.42 -7.53 9.86
CA VAL A 380 19.97 -6.18 10.03
C VAL A 380 21.43 -6.22 10.49
N LEU A 381 21.79 -7.13 11.40
CA LEU A 381 23.13 -7.21 12.00
C LEU A 381 24.07 -8.16 11.26
N GLY A 382 23.55 -9.05 10.42
CA GLY A 382 24.31 -10.17 9.85
C GLY A 382 24.79 -11.14 10.93
N TRP A 383 24.02 -11.31 12.00
CA TRP A 383 24.37 -12.17 13.13
C TRP A 383 23.67 -13.53 13.02
N PRO A 384 24.28 -14.60 13.55
CA PRO A 384 23.59 -15.88 13.69
C PRO A 384 22.47 -15.78 14.74
N ALA A 385 21.43 -16.60 14.57
CA ALA A 385 20.23 -16.60 15.40
C ALA A 385 20.53 -16.75 16.90
N ASP A 386 21.44 -17.67 17.26
CA ASP A 386 21.84 -17.92 18.66
C ASP A 386 22.39 -16.66 19.34
N ARG A 387 23.22 -15.89 18.65
CA ARG A 387 23.79 -14.63 19.16
C ARG A 387 22.73 -13.54 19.33
N VAL A 388 21.75 -13.46 18.43
CA VAL A 388 20.63 -12.52 18.53
C VAL A 388 19.74 -12.90 19.71
N GLU A 389 19.41 -14.19 19.84
CA GLU A 389 18.63 -14.70 20.97
C GLU A 389 19.31 -14.46 22.31
N GLU A 390 20.62 -14.72 22.40
CA GLU A 390 21.44 -14.42 23.59
C GLU A 390 21.32 -12.93 23.94
N ALA A 391 21.50 -12.03 22.96
CA ALA A 391 21.38 -10.59 23.19
C ALA A 391 19.98 -10.15 23.63
N MET A 392 18.92 -10.81 23.14
CA MET A 392 17.54 -10.54 23.56
C MET A 392 17.23 -11.07 24.97
N LYS A 393 17.74 -12.26 25.32
CA LYS A 393 17.32 -12.99 26.53
C LYS A 393 18.25 -12.75 27.73
N ASP A 394 19.54 -12.51 27.51
CA ASP A 394 20.55 -12.54 28.57
C ASP A 394 20.87 -11.18 29.19
N GLY A 395 21.10 -11.20 30.51
CA GLY A 395 21.49 -10.05 31.32
C GLY A 395 20.37 -9.04 31.60
N PRO A 396 20.49 -8.17 32.62
CA PRO A 396 19.48 -7.14 32.91
C PRO A 396 19.64 -5.87 32.04
N ASN A 397 20.74 -5.76 31.30
CA ASN A 397 21.19 -4.48 30.74
C ASN A 397 20.72 -4.28 29.30
N SER A 398 20.25 -3.06 29.02
CA SER A 398 20.01 -2.58 27.66
C SER A 398 21.34 -2.45 26.91
N ARG A 399 21.37 -2.85 25.63
CA ARG A 399 22.56 -2.79 24.78
C ARG A 399 22.21 -2.30 23.38
N GLY A 400 22.81 -1.18 22.97
CA GLY A 400 22.76 -0.69 21.60
C GLY A 400 23.89 -1.25 20.75
N VAL A 401 23.57 -1.65 19.52
CA VAL A 401 24.50 -2.09 18.48
C VAL A 401 24.33 -1.20 17.27
N ARG A 402 25.35 -0.38 16.98
CA ARG A 402 25.34 0.51 15.82
C ARG A 402 25.61 -0.27 14.55
N LEU A 403 24.86 0.02 13.49
CA LEU A 403 25.04 -0.61 12.19
C LEU A 403 26.29 -0.06 11.49
N PRO A 404 27.10 -0.91 10.83
CA PRO A 404 28.25 -0.44 10.06
C PRO A 404 27.83 0.34 8.81
N ARG A 405 26.66 0.03 8.26
CA ARG A 405 26.02 0.75 7.17
C ARG A 405 24.57 1.01 7.54
N LYS A 406 24.11 2.23 7.29
CA LYS A 406 22.71 2.59 7.48
C LYS A 406 21.82 1.79 6.52
N ILE A 407 20.63 1.40 6.97
CA ILE A 407 19.64 0.69 6.14
C ILE A 407 18.42 1.60 5.97
N PRO A 408 18.10 2.07 4.75
CA PRO A 408 16.87 2.82 4.49
C PRO A 408 15.62 2.05 4.92
N VAL A 409 14.70 2.75 5.56
CA VAL A 409 13.38 2.28 6.01
C VAL A 409 12.34 3.20 5.40
N TYR A 410 11.51 2.65 4.51
CA TYR A 410 10.42 3.37 3.86
C TYR A 410 9.10 3.00 4.51
N ILE A 411 8.45 3.96 5.16
CA ILE A 411 7.10 3.81 5.70
C ILE A 411 6.13 4.39 4.67
N THR A 412 5.32 3.53 4.08
CA THR A 412 4.50 3.84 2.90
C THR A 412 3.02 3.55 3.14
N TYR A 413 2.18 4.07 2.26
CA TYR A 413 0.73 3.92 2.36
C TYR A 413 0.16 3.52 0.99
N PHE A 414 0.08 2.22 0.71
CA PHE A 414 -0.48 1.70 -0.54
C PHE A 414 -1.73 0.87 -0.29
N THR A 415 -2.87 1.38 -0.75
CA THR A 415 -4.19 0.74 -0.68
C THR A 415 -4.51 -0.10 -1.93
N ALA A 416 -3.72 0.03 -3.00
CA ALA A 416 -3.70 -0.90 -4.12
C ALA A 416 -2.25 -1.22 -4.48
N TYR A 417 -1.89 -2.50 -4.49
CA TYR A 417 -0.51 -2.95 -4.70
C TYR A 417 -0.51 -4.34 -5.35
N ILE A 418 0.65 -4.73 -5.88
CA ILE A 418 0.85 -6.04 -6.50
C ILE A 418 1.51 -6.95 -5.48
N ASN A 419 1.03 -8.18 -5.39
CA ASN A 419 1.67 -9.21 -4.59
C ASN A 419 1.67 -10.50 -5.39
N ASN A 420 2.87 -11.02 -5.68
CA ASN A 420 3.07 -12.20 -6.52
C ASN A 420 2.34 -12.12 -7.88
N GLY A 421 2.33 -10.93 -8.49
CA GLY A 421 1.71 -10.69 -9.79
C GLY A 421 0.19 -10.47 -9.77
N GLU A 422 -0.46 -10.55 -8.62
CA GLU A 422 -1.89 -10.31 -8.46
C GLU A 422 -2.16 -8.96 -7.79
N LEU A 423 -3.30 -8.34 -8.11
CA LEU A 423 -3.75 -7.10 -7.48
C LEU A 423 -4.41 -7.37 -6.13
N TYR A 424 -3.95 -6.62 -5.14
CA TYR A 424 -4.50 -6.58 -3.78
C TYR A 424 -4.97 -5.16 -3.46
N PHE A 425 -6.07 -5.08 -2.74
CA PHE A 425 -6.57 -3.88 -2.10
C PHE A 425 -6.36 -3.96 -0.58
N GLY A 426 -5.82 -2.89 0.00
CA GLY A 426 -5.68 -2.71 1.43
C GLY A 426 -6.77 -1.78 1.98
N ASN A 427 -6.93 -1.77 3.29
CA ASN A 427 -7.90 -0.89 3.93
C ASN A 427 -7.36 0.55 3.96
N ASP A 428 -8.18 1.53 3.55
CA ASP A 428 -7.85 2.95 3.68
C ASP A 428 -7.98 3.42 5.14
N LEU A 429 -7.10 2.89 5.99
CA LEU A 429 -7.10 3.00 7.45
C LEU A 429 -7.17 4.44 7.96
N TYR A 430 -6.66 5.41 7.21
CA TYR A 430 -6.55 6.82 7.59
C TYR A 430 -7.33 7.76 6.65
N GLY A 431 -8.23 7.24 5.80
CA GLY A 431 -9.07 8.07 4.92
C GLY A 431 -8.27 8.91 3.92
N ARG A 432 -7.18 8.35 3.37
CA ARG A 432 -6.25 9.06 2.47
C ARG A 432 -6.61 8.87 1.00
N ASP A 433 -7.53 8.00 0.62
CA ASP A 433 -7.78 7.72 -0.80
C ASP A 433 -8.73 8.73 -1.43
N ASP A 434 -9.84 9.07 -0.77
CA ASP A 434 -10.97 9.78 -1.39
C ASP A 434 -10.58 11.06 -2.15
N LYS A 435 -9.77 11.92 -1.53
CA LYS A 435 -9.31 13.18 -2.16
C LYS A 435 -8.41 12.90 -3.36
N LEU A 436 -7.51 11.93 -3.24
CA LEU A 436 -6.57 11.59 -4.31
C LEU A 436 -7.30 10.92 -5.48
N VAL A 437 -8.19 9.96 -5.19
CA VAL A 437 -9.06 9.29 -6.15
C VAL A 437 -9.83 10.31 -6.98
N ALA A 438 -10.46 11.30 -6.35
CA ALA A 438 -11.20 12.34 -7.06
C ALA A 438 -10.32 13.13 -8.04
N VAL A 439 -9.07 13.44 -7.66
CA VAL A 439 -8.13 14.22 -8.50
C VAL A 439 -7.59 13.39 -9.65
N VAL A 440 -7.27 12.10 -9.44
CA VAL A 440 -6.67 11.24 -10.48
C VAL A 440 -7.70 10.62 -11.42
N MET A 441 -8.98 10.58 -11.03
CA MET A 441 -10.03 9.91 -11.80
C MET A 441 -10.14 10.37 -13.26
N PRO A 442 -10.05 11.67 -13.61
CA PRO A 442 -10.05 12.09 -15.01
C PRO A 442 -8.90 11.50 -15.84
N GLY A 443 -7.76 11.22 -15.21
CA GLY A 443 -6.64 10.52 -15.85
C GLY A 443 -6.77 9.00 -15.83
N ALA A 444 -7.47 8.45 -14.84
CA ALA A 444 -7.79 7.04 -14.74
C ALA A 444 -8.82 6.62 -15.81
N LEU A 445 -9.83 7.45 -16.06
CA LEU A 445 -10.86 7.25 -17.07
C LEU A 445 -11.03 8.53 -17.92
N PRO A 446 -10.16 8.75 -18.92
CA PRO A 446 -10.20 9.95 -19.75
C PRO A 446 -11.51 10.06 -20.53
N SER A 447 -11.97 11.29 -20.72
CA SER A 447 -13.16 11.56 -21.53
C SER A 447 -12.95 11.16 -22.98
N LYS A 448 -14.04 10.88 -23.70
CA LYS A 448 -13.98 10.58 -25.15
C LYS A 448 -13.26 11.68 -25.93
N ALA A 449 -13.48 12.95 -25.59
CA ALA A 449 -12.83 14.08 -26.25
C ALA A 449 -11.29 14.04 -26.09
N VAL A 450 -10.80 13.69 -24.90
CA VAL A 450 -9.35 13.54 -24.65
C VAL A 450 -8.78 12.37 -25.44
N VAL A 451 -9.49 11.23 -25.45
CA VAL A 451 -9.08 10.05 -26.24
C VAL A 451 -9.02 10.39 -27.73
N ASP A 452 -10.07 10.98 -28.28
CA ASP A 452 -10.16 11.36 -29.69
C ASP A 452 -9.04 12.35 -30.08
N ALA A 453 -8.71 13.30 -29.20
CA ALA A 453 -7.61 14.24 -29.40
C ALA A 453 -6.23 13.56 -29.45
N VAL A 454 -5.96 12.61 -28.55
CA VAL A 454 -4.72 11.82 -28.56
C VAL A 454 -4.64 10.95 -29.82
N GLU A 455 -5.75 10.34 -30.23
CA GLU A 455 -5.78 9.55 -31.46
C GLU A 455 -5.56 10.40 -32.71
N ALA A 456 -6.14 11.60 -32.77
CA ALA A 456 -5.89 12.54 -33.86
C ALA A 456 -4.42 12.93 -33.94
N LEU A 457 -3.80 13.28 -32.80
CA LEU A 457 -2.37 13.57 -32.70
C LEU A 457 -1.53 12.38 -33.20
N ARG A 458 -1.87 11.14 -32.82
CA ARG A 458 -1.19 9.93 -33.31
C ARG A 458 -1.32 9.75 -34.82
N ARG A 459 -2.49 10.03 -35.40
CA ARG A 459 -2.70 9.96 -36.86
C ARG A 459 -1.82 10.98 -37.58
N ILE A 460 -1.81 12.22 -37.11
CA ILE A 460 -0.96 13.30 -37.65
C ILE A 460 0.54 12.91 -37.54
N ALA A 461 0.96 12.38 -36.38
CA ALA A 461 2.34 11.97 -36.18
C ALA A 461 2.79 10.80 -37.06
N ARG A 462 1.87 9.97 -37.59
CA ARG A 462 2.16 8.83 -38.46
C ARG A 462 2.03 9.10 -39.96
N ALA A 463 1.12 9.98 -40.35
CA ALA A 463 0.94 10.43 -41.74
C ALA A 463 2.20 11.12 -42.25
#